data_AF-A0AAJ5JZ56-F1
#
_entry.id   AF-A0AAJ5JZ56-F1
#
_cell.length_a   1.000
_cell.length_b   1.000
_cell.length_c   1.000
_cell.angle_alpha   90.00
_cell.angle_beta   90.00
_cell.angle_gamma   90.00
#
_symmetry.space_group_name_H-M   'P 1'
#
loop_
_entity.id
_entity.type
_entity.pdbx_description
1 polymer ?
#
loop_
_entity_poly.entity_id
_entity_poly.type
_entity_poly.pdbx_seq_one_letter_code
_entity_poly.pdbx_strand_id
1 'polypeptide(L)'
;MGRLTVRVGGALLAGLVLLSAPATLAMPRYRLIAAHQLGYDKDDPLWQLSGKVMPCTTCHVRSQGGPPWNAFGESLRAGFRAHPNARFADVLYSVLQANADADGDGYPDALEFYAHTLPGDPASHPQKPLAELQAEFERAGGMQQYAPKK
;
A
#
# COMPACT_ATOMS: atom_id res chain seq x y z
N MET A 1 -67.10 7.97 -43.91
CA MET A 1 -66.94 6.51 -43.68
C MET A 1 -65.55 6.11 -44.16
N GLY A 2 -64.79 5.38 -43.34
CA GLY A 2 -63.45 4.89 -43.69
C GLY A 2 -62.44 5.04 -42.54
N ARG A 3 -62.48 4.13 -41.57
CA ARG A 3 -61.40 3.94 -40.59
C ARG A 3 -60.35 3.02 -41.20
N LEU A 4 -59.06 3.35 -41.06
CA LEU A 4 -57.97 2.38 -41.08
C LEU A 4 -57.06 2.65 -39.88
N THR A 5 -56.83 1.61 -39.09
CA THR A 5 -55.98 1.55 -37.89
C THR A 5 -54.87 0.55 -38.14
N VAL A 6 -53.59 0.95 -37.98
CA VAL A 6 -52.42 0.13 -37.54
C VAL A 6 -51.36 1.17 -37.11
N ARG A 7 -51.12 1.44 -35.83
CA ARG A 7 -50.21 0.80 -34.84
C ARG A 7 -48.72 0.79 -35.22
N VAL A 8 -47.92 1.04 -34.17
CA VAL A 8 -46.49 0.74 -33.96
C VAL A 8 -45.51 1.89 -34.27
N GLY A 9 -44.85 2.35 -33.20
CA GLY A 9 -43.73 3.29 -33.27
C GLY A 9 -43.32 3.83 -31.89
N GLY A 10 -43.37 3.00 -30.84
CA GLY A 10 -42.70 3.33 -29.59
C GLY A 10 -41.26 2.82 -29.62
N ALA A 11 -40.29 3.67 -29.30
CA ALA A 11 -38.97 3.32 -28.75
C ALA A 11 -38.20 4.64 -28.54
N LEU A 12 -38.09 5.11 -27.29
CA LEU A 12 -36.91 4.91 -26.45
C LEU A 12 -35.69 5.73 -26.94
N LEU A 13 -35.63 6.99 -26.54
CA LEU A 13 -34.36 7.69 -26.29
C LEU A 13 -34.14 7.69 -24.77
N ALA A 14 -33.97 6.50 -24.20
CA ALA A 14 -33.53 6.33 -22.83
C ALA A 14 -32.00 6.27 -22.83
N GLY A 15 -31.40 7.10 -21.98
CA GLY A 15 -30.00 7.47 -21.96
C GLY A 15 -29.00 6.32 -22.00
N LEU A 16 -27.97 6.50 -22.82
CA LEU A 16 -26.70 5.83 -22.66
C LEU A 16 -25.75 6.78 -21.92
N VAL A 17 -26.00 7.01 -20.63
CA VAL A 17 -24.95 7.49 -19.73
C VAL A 17 -24.08 6.27 -19.47
N LEU A 18 -23.03 6.11 -20.28
CA LEU A 18 -21.94 5.18 -19.98
C LEU A 18 -21.34 5.67 -18.65
N LEU A 19 -21.70 4.99 -17.55
CA LEU A 19 -20.99 5.09 -16.29
C LEU A 19 -19.54 4.64 -16.56
N SER A 20 -18.67 5.57 -16.89
CA SER A 20 -17.23 5.44 -16.73
C SER A 20 -16.93 5.48 -15.23
N ALA A 21 -17.40 4.48 -14.49
CA ALA A 21 -16.89 4.22 -13.16
C ALA A 21 -15.41 3.89 -13.34
N PRO A 22 -14.48 4.59 -12.66
CA PRO A 22 -13.10 4.19 -12.69
C PRO A 22 -13.04 2.74 -12.22
N ALA A 23 -12.52 1.86 -13.07
CA ALA A 23 -12.25 0.49 -12.66
C ALA A 23 -11.33 0.59 -11.45
N THR A 24 -11.86 0.28 -10.27
CA THR A 24 -11.06 0.15 -9.06
C THR A 24 -10.13 -1.02 -9.32
N LEU A 25 -8.91 -0.74 -9.81
CA LEU A 25 -7.92 -1.79 -10.02
C LEU A 25 -7.70 -2.46 -8.66
N ALA A 26 -7.93 -3.77 -8.61
CA ALA A 26 -7.67 -4.56 -7.42
C ALA A 26 -6.24 -4.29 -6.93
N MET A 27 -6.08 -4.20 -5.61
CA MET A 27 -4.79 -3.89 -4.99
C MET A 27 -3.71 -4.88 -5.47
N PRO A 28 -2.55 -4.41 -5.96
CA PRO A 28 -1.46 -5.27 -6.36
C PRO A 28 -1.05 -6.27 -5.27
N ARG A 29 -0.71 -7.51 -5.66
CA ARG A 29 -0.39 -8.61 -4.73
C ARG A 29 0.69 -8.25 -3.70
N TYR A 30 1.72 -7.50 -4.10
CA TYR A 30 2.79 -7.11 -3.17
C TYR A 30 2.27 -6.20 -2.04
N ARG A 31 1.29 -5.32 -2.30
CA ARG A 31 0.66 -4.49 -1.26
C ARG A 31 -0.16 -5.33 -0.29
N LEU A 32 -0.89 -6.34 -0.79
CA LEU A 32 -1.62 -7.27 0.07
C LEU A 32 -0.66 -8.03 1.00
N ILE A 33 0.47 -8.50 0.46
CA ILE A 33 1.51 -9.18 1.23
C ILE A 33 2.08 -8.23 2.30
N ALA A 34 2.45 -7.01 1.90
CA ALA A 34 3.00 -6.01 2.82
C ALA A 34 2.02 -5.65 3.93
N ALA A 35 0.75 -5.37 3.59
CA ALA A 35 -0.27 -4.99 4.55
C ALA A 35 -0.47 -6.07 5.62
N HIS A 36 -0.58 -7.35 5.22
CA HIS A 36 -0.73 -8.45 6.16
C HIS A 36 0.57 -8.73 6.95
N GLN A 37 1.74 -8.58 6.34
CA GLN A 37 3.03 -8.73 7.04
C GLN A 37 3.25 -7.65 8.10
N LEU A 38 2.82 -6.41 7.83
CA LEU A 38 2.93 -5.27 8.73
C LEU A 38 1.71 -5.13 9.66
N GLY A 39 0.68 -5.96 9.48
CA GLY A 39 -0.52 -5.98 10.32
C GLY A 39 -1.51 -4.83 10.06
N TYR A 40 -1.41 -4.15 8.93
CA TYR A 40 -2.30 -3.05 8.52
C TYR A 40 -3.69 -3.53 8.05
N ASP A 41 -3.94 -4.83 8.11
CA ASP A 41 -5.15 -5.52 7.68
C ASP A 41 -6.13 -5.82 8.84
N LYS A 42 -5.79 -5.45 10.07
CA LYS A 42 -6.51 -5.86 11.28
C LYS A 42 -7.68 -4.95 11.66
N ASP A 43 -7.57 -3.65 11.38
CA ASP A 43 -8.48 -2.63 11.93
C ASP A 43 -9.53 -2.12 10.95
N ASP A 44 -9.39 -2.44 9.65
CA ASP A 44 -10.32 -2.02 8.59
C ASP A 44 -10.88 -3.26 7.86
N PRO A 45 -12.19 -3.57 7.98
CA PRO A 45 -12.78 -4.73 7.30
C PRO A 45 -12.78 -4.63 5.76
N LEU A 46 -12.51 -3.44 5.21
CA LEU A 46 -12.41 -3.16 3.78
C LEU A 46 -10.98 -2.77 3.36
N TRP A 47 -9.97 -3.12 4.15
CA TRP A 47 -8.57 -2.73 3.93
C TRP A 47 -8.06 -3.05 2.52
N GLN A 48 -8.52 -4.14 1.89
CA GLN A 48 -8.11 -4.53 0.53
C GLN A 48 -8.58 -3.55 -0.55
N LEU A 49 -9.61 -2.76 -0.25
CA LEU A 49 -10.15 -1.70 -1.11
C LEU A 49 -9.62 -0.31 -0.72
N SER A 50 -8.95 -0.21 0.42
CA SER A 50 -8.47 1.05 0.98
C SER A 50 -7.18 1.50 0.29
N GLY A 51 -7.23 2.66 -0.38
CA GLY A 51 -6.05 3.32 -0.90
C GLY A 51 -5.07 3.79 0.18
N LYS A 52 -5.51 3.81 1.45
CA LYS A 52 -4.71 4.23 2.60
C LYS A 52 -3.84 3.11 3.15
N VAL A 53 -4.20 1.85 2.90
CA VAL A 53 -3.41 0.71 3.36
C VAL A 53 -2.28 0.48 2.36
N MET A 54 -1.05 0.64 2.83
CA MET A 54 0.16 0.58 2.00
C MET A 54 0.04 1.48 0.76
N PRO A 55 -0.06 2.82 0.92
CA PRO A 55 -0.18 3.72 -0.21
C PRO A 55 1.04 3.57 -1.14
N CYS A 56 0.87 3.85 -2.44
CA CYS A 56 2.01 3.77 -3.37
C CYS A 56 3.18 4.65 -2.93
N THR A 57 2.89 5.75 -2.22
CA THR A 57 3.89 6.66 -1.66
C THR A 57 4.80 6.03 -0.62
N THR A 58 4.47 4.85 -0.09
CA THR A 58 5.39 4.10 0.78
C THR A 58 6.68 3.75 0.05
N CYS A 59 6.64 3.41 -1.25
CA CYS A 59 7.84 3.03 -2.02
C CYS A 59 8.13 3.98 -3.20
N HIS A 60 7.17 4.83 -3.57
CA HIS A 60 7.26 5.66 -4.77
C HIS A 60 7.15 7.13 -4.40
N VAL A 61 7.77 8.00 -5.19
CA VAL A 61 7.52 9.45 -5.06
C VAL A 61 6.11 9.81 -5.55
N ARG A 62 5.60 9.05 -6.53
CA ARG A 62 4.31 9.27 -7.17
C ARG A 62 3.20 8.51 -6.45
N SER A 63 2.08 9.17 -6.18
CA SER A 63 0.90 8.54 -5.55
C SER A 63 0.23 7.48 -6.42
N GLN A 64 0.41 7.54 -7.73
CA GLN A 64 0.01 6.50 -8.68
C GLN A 64 1.00 5.32 -8.76
N GLY A 65 2.14 5.40 -8.09
CA GLY A 65 3.23 4.43 -8.18
C GLY A 65 4.10 4.59 -9.42
N GLY A 66 4.96 3.60 -9.66
CA GLY A 66 5.96 3.61 -10.73
C GLY A 66 7.16 4.53 -10.42
N PRO A 67 8.15 4.61 -11.33
CA PRO A 67 9.30 5.50 -11.12
C PRO A 67 8.90 6.99 -11.04
N PRO A 68 9.65 7.82 -10.29
CA PRO A 68 10.81 7.46 -9.48
C PRO A 68 10.44 6.82 -8.13
N TRP A 69 11.38 6.06 -7.57
CA TRP A 69 11.27 5.45 -6.23
C TRP A 69 11.72 6.46 -5.17
N ASN A 70 11.10 6.40 -3.99
CA ASN A 70 11.60 7.15 -2.83
C ASN A 70 12.78 6.41 -2.18
N ALA A 71 13.31 6.93 -1.07
CA ALA A 71 14.49 6.34 -0.43
C ALA A 71 14.24 4.87 0.00
N PHE A 72 13.15 4.59 0.70
CA PHE A 72 12.76 3.22 1.06
C PHE A 72 12.54 2.30 -0.15
N GLY A 73 11.91 2.82 -1.21
CA GLY A 73 11.72 2.11 -2.46
C GLY A 73 13.04 1.68 -3.10
N GLU A 74 14.09 2.52 -3.02
CA GLU A 74 15.43 2.16 -3.45
C GLU A 74 16.07 1.07 -2.58
N SER A 75 15.81 1.05 -1.27
CA SER A 75 16.22 -0.05 -0.38
C SER A 75 15.62 -1.39 -0.80
N LEU A 76 14.32 -1.43 -1.11
CA LEU A 76 13.66 -2.62 -1.65
C LEU A 76 14.27 -3.06 -2.99
N ARG A 77 14.54 -2.11 -3.89
CA ARG A 77 15.18 -2.41 -5.18
C ARG A 77 16.60 -2.94 -5.01
N ALA A 78 17.36 -2.45 -4.06
CA ALA A 78 18.67 -3.00 -3.73
C ALA A 78 18.55 -4.46 -3.27
N GLY A 79 17.58 -4.76 -2.39
CA GLY A 79 17.29 -6.12 -1.95
C GLY A 79 16.93 -7.07 -3.10
N PHE A 80 16.05 -6.65 -4.01
CA PHE A 80 15.71 -7.45 -5.19
C PHE A 80 16.86 -7.59 -6.20
N ARG A 81 17.74 -6.59 -6.33
CA ARG A 81 18.94 -6.72 -7.18
C ARG A 81 19.92 -7.75 -6.62
N ALA A 82 20.07 -7.81 -5.29
CA ALA A 82 20.90 -8.82 -4.63
C ALA A 82 20.26 -10.22 -4.69
N HIS A 83 18.93 -10.30 -4.64
CA HIS A 83 18.18 -11.55 -4.61
C HIS A 83 17.01 -11.54 -5.62
N PRO A 84 17.28 -11.68 -6.93
CA PRO A 84 16.27 -11.48 -7.98
C PRO A 84 15.09 -12.46 -7.94
N ASN A 85 15.25 -13.60 -7.27
CA ASN A 85 14.23 -14.64 -7.15
C ASN A 85 13.58 -14.69 -5.74
N ALA A 86 13.93 -13.77 -4.84
CA ALA A 86 13.35 -13.75 -3.50
C ALA A 86 11.88 -13.33 -3.53
N ARG A 87 11.09 -13.84 -2.57
CA ARG A 87 9.71 -13.39 -2.40
C ARG A 87 9.71 -11.98 -1.85
N PHE A 88 8.69 -11.19 -2.20
CA PHE A 88 8.55 -9.82 -1.69
C PHE A 88 8.58 -9.74 -0.17
N ALA A 89 7.89 -10.66 0.52
CA ALA A 89 7.88 -10.68 1.98
C ALA A 89 9.28 -10.85 2.59
N ASP A 90 10.13 -11.69 1.96
CA ASP A 90 11.48 -11.96 2.43
C ASP A 90 12.38 -10.74 2.22
N VAL A 91 12.26 -10.06 1.08
CA VAL A 91 12.99 -8.81 0.80
C VAL A 91 12.56 -7.70 1.74
N LEU A 92 11.24 -7.51 1.93
CA LEU A 92 10.72 -6.52 2.87
C LEU A 92 11.26 -6.78 4.28
N TYR A 93 11.18 -8.02 4.76
CA TYR A 93 11.71 -8.38 6.07
C TYR A 93 13.21 -8.11 6.19
N SER A 94 14.00 -8.50 5.19
CA SER A 94 15.45 -8.28 5.19
C SER A 94 15.82 -6.80 5.19
N VAL A 95 15.06 -5.96 4.47
CA VAL A 95 15.29 -4.50 4.44
C VAL A 95 14.98 -3.91 5.82
N LEU A 96 13.85 -4.26 6.41
CA LEU A 96 13.47 -3.77 7.75
C LEU A 96 14.42 -4.27 8.84
N GLN A 97 14.88 -5.51 8.75
CA GLN A 97 15.82 -6.10 9.70
C GLN A 97 17.21 -5.43 9.65
N ALA A 98 17.58 -4.79 8.54
CA ALA A 98 18.83 -4.04 8.45
C ALA A 98 18.85 -2.81 9.36
N ASN A 99 17.70 -2.43 9.95
CA ASN A 99 17.57 -1.30 10.87
C ASN A 99 18.13 0.00 10.26
N ALA A 100 17.91 0.17 8.96
CA ALA A 100 18.23 1.39 8.25
C ALA A 100 17.17 2.46 8.54
N ASP A 101 17.58 3.71 8.34
CA ASP A 101 16.74 4.91 8.32
C ASP A 101 16.91 5.46 6.90
N ALA A 102 15.97 5.11 6.02
CA ALA A 102 16.19 5.29 4.59
C ALA A 102 16.14 6.75 4.16
N ASP A 103 15.30 7.58 4.79
CA ASP A 103 15.19 9.00 4.47
C ASP A 103 15.99 9.94 5.40
N GLY A 104 16.54 9.41 6.49
CA GLY A 104 17.50 10.11 7.36
C GLY A 104 16.83 11.02 8.39
N ASP A 105 15.59 10.77 8.76
CA ASP A 105 14.83 11.57 9.72
C ASP A 105 15.14 11.22 11.20
N GLY A 106 15.93 10.17 11.44
CA GLY A 106 16.31 9.68 12.75
C GLY A 106 15.50 8.49 13.25
N TYR A 107 14.55 7.96 12.48
CA TYR A 107 13.75 6.78 12.82
C TYR A 107 14.06 5.61 11.88
N PRO A 108 14.37 4.42 12.41
CA PRO A 108 14.52 3.23 11.57
C PRO A 108 13.21 2.86 10.86
N ASP A 109 13.32 2.38 9.61
CA ASP A 109 12.19 2.06 8.72
C ASP A 109 11.13 1.16 9.41
N ALA A 110 11.59 0.19 10.23
CA ALA A 110 10.71 -0.74 10.94
C ALA A 110 9.86 -0.05 12.01
N LEU A 111 10.41 0.95 12.71
CA LEU A 111 9.68 1.74 13.70
C LEU A 111 8.70 2.69 13.03
N GLU A 112 9.02 3.20 11.86
CA GLU A 112 8.10 4.02 11.08
C GLU A 112 6.87 3.24 10.64
N PHE A 113 7.04 2.00 10.15
CA PHE A 113 5.91 1.12 9.90
C PHE A 113 5.12 0.84 11.18
N TYR A 114 5.79 0.65 12.32
CA TYR A 114 5.09 0.46 13.59
C TYR A 114 4.28 1.71 14.00
N ALA A 115 4.78 2.90 13.70
CA ALA A 115 4.14 4.18 13.98
C ALA A 115 3.14 4.64 12.89
N HIS A 116 2.92 3.84 11.84
CA HIS A 116 2.12 4.20 10.68
C HIS A 116 2.60 5.46 9.93
N THR A 117 3.92 5.64 9.83
CA THR A 117 4.58 6.69 9.07
C THR A 117 5.24 6.14 7.79
N LEU A 118 5.97 6.96 7.02
CA LEU A 118 6.40 6.63 5.66
C LEU A 118 7.93 6.69 5.56
N PRO A 119 8.63 5.56 5.47
CA PRO A 119 10.10 5.52 5.59
C PRO A 119 10.90 6.04 4.39
N GLY A 120 10.22 6.69 3.45
CA GLY A 120 10.88 7.34 2.32
C GLY A 120 10.47 8.80 2.20
N ASP A 121 9.88 9.37 3.24
CA ASP A 121 9.41 10.74 3.32
C ASP A 121 9.74 11.33 4.71
N PRO A 122 10.82 12.13 4.82
CA PRO A 122 11.29 12.63 6.11
C PRO A 122 10.34 13.65 6.76
N ALA A 123 9.29 14.09 6.05
CA ALA A 123 8.22 14.90 6.62
C ALA A 123 7.14 14.04 7.30
N SER A 124 7.11 12.74 7.03
CA SER A 124 6.21 11.76 7.60
C SER A 124 6.96 10.93 8.62
N HIS A 125 7.23 11.52 9.78
CA HIS A 125 8.00 10.90 10.86
C HIS A 125 7.18 10.71 12.14
N PRO A 126 7.55 9.76 13.02
CA PRO A 126 6.93 9.61 14.32
C PRO A 126 7.06 10.88 15.17
N GLN A 127 6.02 11.18 15.95
CA GLN A 127 6.03 12.31 16.90
C GLN A 127 6.50 11.90 18.30
N LYS A 128 6.62 10.59 18.54
CA LYS A 128 7.03 10.01 19.81
C LYS A 128 8.55 9.91 19.87
N PRO A 129 9.21 10.16 21.02
CA PRO A 129 10.64 9.95 21.16
C PRO A 129 11.07 8.54 20.74
N LEU A 130 12.18 8.45 19.98
CA LEU A 130 12.70 7.20 19.44
C LEU A 130 12.81 6.08 20.48
N ALA A 131 13.35 6.37 21.67
CA ALA A 131 13.53 5.38 22.73
C ALA A 131 12.20 4.79 23.23
N GLU A 132 11.15 5.62 23.32
CA GLU A 132 9.81 5.17 23.73
C GLU A 132 9.16 4.32 22.64
N LEU A 133 9.28 4.75 21.38
CA LEU A 133 8.77 4.02 20.23
C LEU A 133 9.44 2.65 20.08
N GLN A 134 10.77 2.58 20.24
CA GLN A 134 11.50 1.31 20.25
C GLN A 134 10.99 0.39 21.38
N ALA A 135 10.85 0.90 22.60
CA ALA A 135 10.38 0.10 23.72
C ALA A 135 8.94 -0.42 23.53
N GLU A 136 8.08 0.33 22.82
CA GLU A 136 6.76 -0.12 22.41
C GLU A 136 6.82 -1.21 21.33
N PHE A 137 7.62 -0.98 20.30
CA PHE A 137 7.83 -1.94 19.22
C PHE A 137 8.31 -3.29 19.76
N GLU A 138 9.31 -3.29 20.64
CA GLU A 138 9.81 -4.52 21.27
C GLU A 138 8.74 -5.23 22.10
N ARG A 139 7.96 -4.49 22.91
CA ARG A 139 6.85 -5.07 23.69
C ARG A 139 5.75 -5.66 22.80
N ALA A 140 5.56 -5.12 21.60
CA ALA A 140 4.61 -5.63 20.61
C ALA A 140 5.13 -6.87 19.85
N GLY A 141 6.37 -7.34 20.14
CA GLY A 141 6.99 -8.50 19.50
C GLY A 141 8.16 -8.16 18.59
N GLY A 142 8.57 -6.89 18.52
CA GLY A 142 9.73 -6.42 17.78
C GLY A 142 9.70 -6.83 16.31
N MET A 143 10.88 -7.05 15.71
CA MET A 143 10.99 -7.49 14.33
C MET A 143 10.27 -8.82 14.04
N GLN A 144 10.11 -9.68 15.04
CA GLN A 144 9.47 -10.99 14.88
C GLN A 144 8.02 -10.86 14.38
N GLN A 145 7.33 -9.76 14.71
CA GLN A 145 5.96 -9.53 14.25
C GLN A 145 5.87 -9.32 12.73
N TYR A 146 6.97 -8.89 12.09
CA TYR A 146 7.07 -8.68 10.65
C TYR A 146 7.67 -9.88 9.90
N ALA A 147 7.98 -10.98 10.59
CA ALA A 147 8.54 -12.16 9.95
C ALA A 147 7.58 -12.72 8.88
N PRO A 148 8.07 -13.09 7.68
CA PRO A 148 7.25 -13.70 6.65
C PRO A 148 6.59 -14.98 7.16
N LYS A 149 5.27 -15.09 7.04
CA LYS A 149 4.56 -16.35 7.34
C LYS A 149 4.89 -17.38 6.25
N LYS A 150 4.99 -18.65 6.66
CA LYS A 150 5.26 -19.79 5.76
C LYS A 150 4.08 -20.04 4.83
#